data_AF-A0A522IV06-F1
#
_entry.id   AF-A0A522IV06-F1
#
_cell.length_a   1.000
_cell.length_b   1.000
_cell.length_c   1.000
_cell.angle_alpha   90.00
_cell.angle_beta   90.00
_cell.angle_gamma   90.00
#
_symmetry.space_group_name_H-M   'P 1'
#
loop_
_entity.id
_entity.type
_entity.pdbx_description
1 polymer ?
#
loop_
_entity_poly.entity_id
_entity_poly.type
_entity_poly.pdbx_seq_one_letter_code
_entity_poly.pdbx_strand_id
1 'polypeptide(L)' 'MNLRTPNELLVEIKEATKEGEIALAKRLGISQPTVNRILRGQPSCSSKALLAIQRVHAEVTQAAANAAPVVQSASAEAA' A
#
# COMPACT_ATOMS: atom_id res chain seq x y z
N MET A 1 -12.88 6.09 10.73
CA MET A 1 -13.10 5.41 9.43
C MET A 1 -12.12 6.01 8.44
N ASN A 2 -11.17 5.23 7.90
CA ASN A 2 -10.14 5.75 7.00
C ASN A 2 -10.81 6.12 5.65
N LEU A 3 -11.02 7.42 5.41
CA LEU A 3 -11.71 8.00 4.24
C LEU A 3 -10.89 7.95 2.94
N ARG A 4 -9.79 7.18 2.91
CA ARG A 4 -8.86 7.16 1.78
C ARG A 4 -9.44 6.34 0.63
N THR A 5 -9.50 6.95 -0.54
CA THR A 5 -9.96 6.27 -1.75
C THR A 5 -8.89 5.28 -2.24
N PRO A 6 -9.26 4.29 -3.07
CA PRO A 6 -8.29 3.35 -3.66
C PRO A 6 -7.21 4.04 -4.49
N ASN A 7 -7.50 5.24 -5.00
CA ASN A 7 -6.56 6.10 -5.71
C ASN A 7 -5.45 6.59 -4.77
N GLU A 8 -5.82 7.21 -3.66
CA GLU A 8 -4.89 7.73 -2.65
C GLU A 8 -3.95 6.64 -2.14
N LEU A 9 -4.50 5.46 -1.82
CA LEU A 9 -3.69 4.33 -1.37
C LEU A 9 -2.68 3.87 -2.43
N LEU A 10 -3.08 3.86 -3.71
CA LEU A 10 -2.19 3.51 -4.81
C LEU A 10 -1.08 4.53 -5.02
N VAL A 11 -1.39 5.82 -4.88
CA VAL A 11 -0.39 6.90 -4.96
C VAL A 11 0.62 6.76 -3.83
N GLU A 12 0.17 6.56 -2.58
CA GLU A 12 1.07 6.38 -1.43
C GLU A 12 1.97 5.15 -1.59
N ILE A 13 1.42 4.02 -2.07
CA ILE A 13 2.23 2.82 -2.37
C ILE A 13 3.27 3.16 -3.44
N LYS A 14 2.88 3.86 -4.50
CA LYS A 14 3.78 4.24 -5.60
C LYS A 14 4.91 5.14 -5.10
N GLU A 15 4.62 6.11 -4.24
CA GLU A 15 5.61 7.01 -3.66
C GLU A 15 6.56 6.27 -2.70
N ALA A 16 6.04 5.40 -1.84
CA ALA A 16 6.84 4.65 -0.88
C ALA A 16 7.72 3.58 -1.53
N THR A 17 7.26 2.98 -2.62
CA THR A 17 8.00 1.91 -3.33
C THR A 17 8.85 2.44 -4.48
N LYS A 18 8.54 3.64 -4.99
CA LYS A 18 9.08 4.21 -6.24
C LYS A 18 8.92 3.29 -7.46
N GLU A 19 7.94 2.38 -7.41
CA GLU A 19 7.69 1.40 -8.46
C GLU A 19 6.80 1.96 -9.58
N GLY A 20 6.98 1.46 -10.81
CA GLY A 20 6.11 1.78 -11.94
C GLY A 20 4.74 1.09 -11.87
N GLU A 21 3.76 1.57 -12.63
CA GLU A 21 2.39 1.01 -12.67
C GLU A 21 2.34 -0.48 -13.03
N ILE A 22 3.27 -0.96 -13.86
CA ILE A 22 3.36 -2.37 -14.25
C ILE A 22 3.78 -3.24 -13.05
N ALA A 23 4.72 -2.76 -12.25
CA ALA A 23 5.20 -3.47 -11.07
C ALA A 23 4.12 -3.46 -9.96
N LEU A 24 3.44 -2.32 -9.77
CA LEU A 24 2.27 -2.22 -8.89
C LEU A 24 1.18 -3.20 -9.31
N ALA A 25 0.84 -3.27 -10.60
CA ALA A 25 -0.15 -4.20 -11.13
C ALA A 25 0.20 -5.67 -10.79
N LYS A 26 1.46 -6.07 -11.02
CA LYS A 26 1.95 -7.41 -10.66
C LYS A 26 1.87 -7.68 -9.16
N ARG A 27 2.27 -6.71 -8.34
CA ARG A 27 2.32 -6.84 -6.88
C ARG A 27 0.92 -6.92 -6.26
N LEU A 28 -0.02 -6.19 -6.82
CA LEU A 28 -1.44 -6.19 -6.46
C LEU A 28 -2.20 -7.39 -7.05
N GLY A 29 -1.61 -8.12 -8.00
CA GLY A 29 -2.28 -9.21 -8.72
C GLY A 29 -3.44 -8.74 -9.60
N ILE A 30 -3.40 -7.49 -10.09
CA ILE A 30 -4.43 -6.91 -10.96
C ILE A 30 -3.82 -6.45 -12.28
N SER A 31 -4.66 -6.21 -13.28
CA SER A 31 -4.19 -5.73 -14.59
C SER A 31 -3.75 -4.26 -14.53
N GLN A 32 -2.69 -3.90 -15.26
CA GLN A 32 -2.27 -2.50 -15.48
C GLN A 32 -3.42 -1.55 -15.87
N PRO A 33 -4.36 -1.89 -16.79
CA PRO A 33 -5.51 -1.03 -17.10
C PRO A 33 -6.46 -0.81 -15.92
N THR A 34 -6.49 -1.72 -14.94
CA THR A 34 -7.25 -1.54 -13.70
C THR A 34 -6.54 -0.55 -12.79
N VAL A 35 -5.21 -0.66 -12.63
CA VAL A 35 -4.40 0.34 -11.91
C VAL A 35 -4.58 1.73 -12.51
N ASN A 36 -4.47 1.84 -13.84
CA ASN A 36 -4.59 3.13 -14.53
C ASN A 36 -6.01 3.73 -14.38
N ARG A 37 -7.07 2.91 -14.45
CA ARG A 37 -8.44 3.37 -14.16
C ARG A 37 -8.61 3.89 -12.74
N ILE A 38 -8.04 3.20 -11.75
CA ILE A 38 -8.12 3.63 -10.35
C ILE A 38 -7.34 4.93 -10.14
N LEU A 39 -6.14 5.05 -10.72
CA LEU A 39 -5.34 6.28 -10.72
C LEU A 39 -6.05 7.46 -11.39
N ARG A 40 -6.99 7.21 -12.30
CA ARG A 40 -7.85 8.22 -12.92
C ARG A 40 -9.15 8.49 -12.15
N GLY A 41 -9.32 7.93 -10.96
CA GLY A 41 -10.48 8.16 -10.09
C GLY A 41 -11.75 7.42 -10.51
N GLN A 42 -11.66 6.39 -11.36
CA GLN A 42 -12.83 5.63 -11.79
C GLN A 42 -13.32 4.69 -10.67
N PRO A 43 -14.64 4.64 -10.39
CA PRO A 43 -15.20 3.92 -9.24
C PRO A 43 -15.30 2.40 -9.46
N SER A 44 -15.00 1.89 -10.65
CA SER A 44 -15.17 0.47 -11.01
C SER A 44 -14.05 -0.42 -10.47
N CYS A 45 -13.68 -0.24 -9.21
CA CYS A 45 -12.72 -1.08 -8.48
C CYS A 45 -13.48 -2.21 -7.80
N SER A 46 -13.20 -3.45 -8.19
CA SER A 46 -13.81 -4.62 -7.54
C SER A 46 -13.33 -4.75 -6.09
N SER A 47 -14.17 -5.24 -5.17
CA SER A 47 -13.82 -5.38 -3.74
C SER A 47 -12.51 -6.16 -3.53
N LYS A 48 -12.22 -7.12 -4.42
CA LYS A 48 -10.96 -7.88 -4.42
C LYS A 48 -9.73 -7.02 -4.71
N ALA A 49 -9.84 -6.07 -5.65
CA ALA A 49 -8.77 -5.14 -5.96
C ALA A 49 -8.56 -4.12 -4.83
N LEU A 50 -9.64 -3.65 -4.22
CA LEU A 50 -9.58 -2.76 -3.07
C LEU A 50 -8.88 -3.42 -1.86
N LEU A 51 -9.22 -4.67 -1.56
CA LEU A 51 -8.54 -5.47 -0.53
C LEU A 51 -7.05 -5.66 -0.85
N ALA A 52 -6.70 -5.94 -2.11
CA ALA A 52 -5.31 -6.07 -2.52
C ALA A 52 -4.51 -4.76 -2.32
N ILE A 53 -5.10 -3.62 -2.68
CA ILE A 53 -4.50 -2.30 -2.49
C ILE A 53 -4.28 -2.01 -1.00
N GLN A 54 -5.29 -2.26 -0.16
CA GLN A 54 -5.16 -2.06 1.29
C GLN A 54 -4.09 -2.96 1.90
N ARG A 55 -4.01 -4.22 1.47
CA ARG A 55 -2.99 -5.16 1.95
C ARG A 55 -1.59 -4.70 1.59
N VAL A 56 -1.34 -4.36 0.32
CA VAL A 56 -0.02 -3.89 -0.13
C VAL A 56 0.33 -2.56 0.53
N HIS A 57 -0.65 -1.67 0.73
CA HIS A 57 -0.44 -0.41 1.45
C HIS A 57 -0.01 -0.63 2.90
N ALA A 58 -0.69 -1.54 3.61
CA ALA A 58 -0.32 -1.90 4.97
C ALA A 58 1.08 -2.54 5.02
N GLU A 59 1.40 -3.43 4.09
CA GLU A 59 2.73 -4.07 4.00
C GLU A 59 3.83 -3.04 3.72
N VAL A 60 3.61 -2.10 2.81
CA VAL A 60 4.59 -1.06 2.47
C VAL A 60 4.75 -0.05 3.61
N THR A 61 3.65 0.36 4.24
CA THR A 61 3.68 1.27 5.39
C THR A 61 4.36 0.61 6.59
N GLN A 62 4.08 -0.67 6.84
CA GLN A 62 4.72 -1.44 7.91
C GLN A 62 6.19 -1.71 7.60
N ALA A 63 6.56 -1.99 6.36
CA ALA A 63 7.95 -2.11 5.94
C ALA A 63 8.70 -0.78 6.08
N ALA A 64 8.08 0.36 5.73
CA ALA A 64 8.65 1.68 5.93
C ALA A 64 8.81 2.02 7.42
N ALA A 65 7.84 1.67 8.26
CA ALA A 65 7.92 1.82 9.71
C ALA A 65 9.01 0.94 10.33
N ASN A 66 9.19 -0.29 9.83
CA ASN A 66 10.22 -1.22 10.29
C ASN A 66 11.63 -0.91 9.73
N ALA A 67 11.72 -0.17 8.61
CA ALA A 67 12.99 0.26 8.02
C ALA A 67 13.56 1.55 8.67
N ALA A 68 12.77 2.28 9.45
CA ALA A 68 13.30 3.24 10.40
C ALA A 68 13.96 2.45 11.55
N PRO A 69 15.20 2.78 11.97
CA PRO A 69 15.92 1.98 12.96
C PRO A 69 15.10 1.93 14.25
N VAL A 70 14.72 0.71 14.61
CA VAL A 70 14.26 0.35 15.94
C VAL A 70 15.35 0.70 16.94
N VAL A 71 15.32 1.93 17.46
CA VAL A 71 15.62 2.19 18.86
C VAL A 71 14.46 1.62 19.69
N GLN A 72 14.24 0.31 19.59
CA GLN A 72 13.46 -0.41 20.57
C GLN A 72 14.34 -0.51 21.82
N SER A 73 14.19 0.47 22.70
CA SER A 73 14.44 0.31 24.12
C SER A 73 13.51 -0.78 24.63
N ALA A 74 13.88 -2.04 24.39
CA ALA A 74 13.45 -3.15 25.20
C ALA A 74 14.16 -2.97 26.56
N SER A 75 13.60 -2.09 27.39
CA SER A 75 13.89 -2.11 28.82
C SER A 75 13.49 -3.50 29.30
N ALA A 76 14.51 -4.30 29.61
CA ALA A 76 14.37 -5.48 30.44
C ALA A 76 13.76 -5.02 31.76
N GLU A 77 12.50 -5.36 32.02
CA GLU A 77 11.93 -5.29 33.35
C GLU A 77 11.87 -6.72 33.88
N ALA A 78 12.96 -7.10 34.54
CA ALA A 78 13.02 -8.19 35.48
C ALA A 78 12.88 -7.58 36.88
N ALA A 79 11.80 -7.91 37.59
CA ALA A 79 11.70 -7.89 39.04
C ALA A 79 10.52 -8.74 39.48
#